data_AF-A0A8H5MK15-F1
#
_entry.id   AF-A0A8H5MK15-F1
#
_cell.length_a   1.000
_cell.length_b   1.000
_cell.length_c   1.000
_cell.angle_alpha   90.00
_cell.angle_beta   90.00
_cell.angle_gamma   90.00
#
_symmetry.space_group_name_H-M   'P 1'
#
loop_
_entity.id
_entity.type
_entity.pdbx_description
1 polymer ?
#
loop_
_entity_poly.entity_id
_entity_poly.type
_entity_poly.pdbx_seq_one_letter_code
_entity_poly.pdbx_strand_id
1 'polypeptide(L)' 'MAQCLPSKEEGAAKSMQNAWTPSAVRREIAVNTIFQGLGGVGKTQIALEAAYRLRDTDPFRSVFWVPAMDAMTFENA' A
#
# COMPACT_ATOMS: atom_id res chain seq x y z
N MET A 1 -14.54 35.43 -38.91
CA MET A 1 -13.36 34.56 -38.75
C MET A 1 -13.52 33.77 -37.47
N ALA A 2 -13.41 32.45 -37.55
CA ALA A 2 -13.46 31.56 -36.40
C ALA A 2 -12.07 31.50 -35.75
N GLN A 3 -12.00 31.64 -34.42
CA GLN A 3 -10.85 31.20 -33.63
C GLN A 3 -11.34 30.95 -32.20
N CYS A 4 -11.75 29.72 -31.92
CA CYS A 4 -10.98 28.62 -31.32
C CYS A 4 -11.08 28.68 -29.78
N LEU A 5 -12.09 27.98 -29.25
CA LEU A 5 -12.21 27.68 -27.83
C LEU A 5 -11.11 26.69 -27.44
N PRO A 6 -10.31 26.92 -26.39
CA PRO A 6 -9.53 25.85 -25.81
C PRO A 6 -10.48 24.79 -25.22
N SER A 7 -10.23 23.58 -25.66
CA SER A 7 -10.91 22.32 -25.43
C SER A 7 -11.12 21.98 -23.96
N LYS A 8 -12.30 21.46 -23.64
CA LYS A 8 -12.76 20.98 -22.34
C LYS A 8 -12.05 19.70 -21.83
N GLU A 9 -10.74 19.56 -22.00
CA GLU A 9 -10.04 18.31 -21.64
C GLU A 9 -8.96 18.47 -20.55
N GLU A 10 -8.77 19.66 -19.99
CA GLU A 10 -7.84 19.88 -18.87
C GLU A 10 -8.48 19.69 -17.47
N GLY A 11 -9.79 19.39 -17.41
CA GLY A 11 -10.56 19.32 -16.16
C GLY A 11 -10.54 17.96 -15.42
N ALA A 12 -10.17 16.88 -16.10
CA ALA A 12 -10.20 15.54 -15.49
C ALA A 12 -8.95 15.27 -14.63
N ALA A 13 -7.76 15.58 -15.16
CA ALA A 13 -6.49 15.37 -14.44
C ALA A 13 -6.36 16.27 -13.20
N LYS A 14 -6.96 17.48 -13.24
CA LYS A 14 -6.93 18.42 -12.12
C LYS A 14 -7.99 18.15 -11.03
N SER A 15 -8.92 17.22 -11.26
CA SER A 15 -9.91 16.82 -10.25
C SER A 15 -9.40 15.73 -9.30
N MET A 16 -8.41 14.94 -9.70
CA MET A 16 -7.84 13.88 -8.85
C MET A 16 -6.91 14.44 -7.76
N GLN A 17 -6.30 15.61 -7.99
CA GLN A 17 -5.38 16.23 -7.01
C GLN A 17 -6.09 16.82 -5.78
N ASN A 18 -7.40 17.07 -5.85
CA ASN A 18 -8.10 17.91 -4.89
C ASN A 18 -8.91 17.09 -3.86
N ALA A 19 -8.92 15.77 -3.99
CA ALA A 19 -9.63 14.86 -3.10
C ALA A 19 -8.76 14.33 -1.95
N TRP A 20 -7.44 14.57 -1.96
CA TRP A 20 -6.57 14.26 -0.84
C TRP A 20 -6.71 15.33 0.23
N THR A 21 -7.83 15.31 0.95
CA THR A 21 -8.00 16.09 2.18
C THR A 21 -7.16 15.41 3.28
N PRO A 22 -6.12 16.07 3.84
CA PRO A 22 -5.27 15.45 4.85
C PRO A 22 -5.98 15.22 6.20
N SER A 23 -7.23 15.68 6.35
CA SER A 23 -8.03 15.51 7.56
C SER A 23 -8.50 14.06 7.79
N ALA A 24 -8.40 13.20 6.78
CA ALA A 24 -8.61 11.75 6.90
C ALA A 24 -7.29 10.95 6.90
N VAL A 25 -6.13 11.61 7.09
CA VAL A 25 -4.87 10.90 7.33
C VAL A 25 -4.99 10.21 8.68
N ARG A 26 -5.48 8.97 8.66
CA ARG A 26 -5.22 8.01 9.73
C ARG A 26 -3.72 8.03 9.91
N ARG A 27 -3.23 8.61 11.00
CA ARG A 27 -1.85 8.41 11.44
C ARG A 27 -1.72 6.93 11.78
N GLU A 28 -1.51 6.10 10.77
CA GLU A 28 -1.10 4.74 10.97
C GLU A 28 0.31 4.81 11.55
N ILE A 29 0.41 4.59 12.85
CA ILE A 29 1.67 4.26 13.48
C ILE A 29 2.18 3.03 12.72
N ALA A 30 3.35 3.13 12.07
CA ALA A 30 3.99 1.99 11.47
C ALA A 30 4.34 1.00 12.59
N VAL A 31 3.58 -0.09 12.68
CA VAL A 31 3.83 -1.15 13.66
C VAL A 31 4.86 -2.10 13.07
N ASN A 32 6.03 -2.21 13.70
CA ASN A 32 7.02 -3.23 13.38
C ASN A 32 6.78 -4.46 14.27
N THR A 33 6.52 -5.60 13.66
CA THR A 33 6.30 -6.89 14.36
C THR A 33 7.31 -7.91 13.87
N ILE A 34 8.03 -8.55 14.78
CA ILE A 34 9.04 -9.56 14.48
C ILE A 34 8.56 -10.92 15.01
N PHE A 35 8.60 -11.95 14.17
CA PHE A 35 8.31 -13.33 14.54
C PHE A 35 9.60 -14.12 14.70
N GLN A 36 9.97 -14.51 15.93
CA GLN A 36 11.16 -15.31 16.22
C GLN A 36 10.78 -16.71 16.75
N GLY A 37 11.59 -17.73 16.46
CA GLY A 37 11.39 -19.09 16.99
C GLY A 37 12.07 -20.17 16.15
N LEU A 38 12.09 -21.41 16.65
CA LEU A 38 12.70 -22.57 15.99
C LEU A 38 12.00 -22.88 14.64
N GLY A 39 12.69 -23.61 13.75
CA GLY A 39 12.09 -24.16 12.53
C GLY A 39 10.86 -25.01 12.84
N GLY A 40 9.84 -24.97 11.97
CA GLY A 40 8.62 -25.77 12.11
C GLY A 40 7.53 -25.22 13.04
N VAL A 41 7.75 -24.12 13.76
CA VAL A 41 6.75 -23.52 14.68
C VAL A 41 5.60 -22.80 13.96
N GLY A 42 5.65 -22.66 12.63
CA GLY A 42 4.56 -22.06 11.84
C GLY A 42 4.58 -20.52 11.75
N LYS A 43 5.73 -19.87 11.98
CA LYS A 43 5.87 -18.39 11.90
C LYS A 43 5.35 -17.80 10.58
N THR A 44 5.69 -18.43 9.46
CA THR A 44 5.21 -18.03 8.13
C THR A 44 3.70 -18.10 8.03
N GLN A 45 3.09 -19.12 8.63
CA GLN A 45 1.65 -19.35 8.60
C GLN A 45 0.90 -18.28 9.41
N ILE A 46 1.46 -17.85 10.54
CA ILE A 46 0.93 -16.75 11.35
C ILE A 46 1.03 -15.41 10.59
N ALA A 47 2.16 -15.15 9.92
CA ALA A 47 2.33 -13.94 9.11
C ALA A 47 1.32 -13.87 7.95
N LEU A 48 1.07 -15.00 7.27
CA LEU A 48 0.05 -15.11 6.23
C LEU A 48 -1.35 -14.82 6.78
N GLU A 49 -1.73 -15.47 7.87
CA GLU A 49 -3.04 -15.26 8.51
C GLU A 49 -3.25 -13.78 8.91
N ALA A 50 -2.23 -13.15 9.47
CA ALA A 50 -2.28 -11.72 9.83
C ALA A 50 -2.49 -10.83 8.60
N ALA A 51 -1.81 -11.13 7.49
CA ALA A 51 -1.99 -10.39 6.23
C ALA A 51 -3.39 -10.56 5.64
N TYR A 52 -3.96 -11.77 5.68
CA TYR A 52 -5.34 -12.00 5.19
C TYR A 52 -6.37 -11.27 6.05
N ARG A 53 -6.27 -11.38 7.38
CA ARG A 53 -7.17 -10.64 8.29
C ARG A 53 -7.10 -9.14 8.10
N LEU A 54 -5.90 -8.62 7.84
CA LEU A 54 -5.72 -7.19 7.56
C LEU A 54 -6.52 -6.78 6.33
N ARG A 55 -6.44 -7.56 5.26
CA ARG A 55 -7.18 -7.32 4.01
C ARG A 55 -8.69 -7.42 4.20
N ASP A 56 -9.16 -8.33 5.04
CA ASP A 56 -10.59 -8.46 5.36
C ASP A 56 -11.11 -7.24 6.14
N THR A 57 -10.30 -6.70 7.06
CA THR A 57 -10.66 -5.53 7.87
C THR A 57 -10.50 -4.20 7.14
N ASP A 58 -9.58 -4.12 6.18
CA ASP A 58 -9.28 -2.92 5.39
C ASP A 58 -8.90 -3.32 3.95
N PRO A 59 -9.90 -3.43 3.05
CA PRO A 59 -9.67 -3.86 1.66
C PRO A 59 -8.80 -2.89 0.85
N PHE A 60 -8.64 -1.65 1.30
CA PHE A 60 -7.81 -0.64 0.63
C PHE A 60 -6.33 -0.76 1.00
N ARG A 61 -5.99 -1.60 1.99
CA ARG A 61 -4.61 -1.80 2.45
C ARG A 61 -3.91 -2.86 1.60
N SER A 62 -2.85 -2.44 0.89
CA SER A 62 -2.02 -3.34 0.09
C SER A 62 -1.04 -4.13 0.96
N VAL A 63 -0.87 -5.42 0.65
CA VAL A 63 0.11 -6.30 1.28
C VAL A 63 1.20 -6.63 0.28
N PHE A 64 2.46 -6.40 0.67
CA PHE A 64 3.63 -6.73 -0.13
C PHE A 64 4.44 -7.83 0.57
N TRP A 65 4.89 -8.82 -0.20
CA TRP A 65 5.77 -9.89 0.28
C TRP A 65 7.17 -9.62 -0.24
N VAL A 66 8.08 -9.24 0.66
CA VAL A 66 9.47 -8.93 0.30
C VAL A 66 10.37 -10.03 0.84
N PRO A 67 11.07 -10.81 0.00
CA PRO A 67 12.11 -11.72 0.45
C PRO A 67 13.26 -10.94 1.07
N ALA A 68 13.69 -11.32 2.27
CA ALA A 68 14.76 -10.63 3.02
C ALA A 68 15.83 -11.62 3.49
N MET A 69 16.15 -12.62 2.67
CA MET A 69 17.19 -13.60 3.01
C MET A 69 18.60 -13.01 2.91
N ASP A 70 18.79 -12.08 1.98
CA ASP A 70 20.00 -11.27 1.84
C ASP A 70 19.67 -9.88 1.27
N ALA A 71 20.65 -8.97 1.27
CA ALA A 71 20.45 -7.62 0.78
C ALA A 71 20.12 -7.56 -0.72
N MET A 72 20.65 -8.48 -1.53
CA MET A 72 20.44 -8.47 -2.98
C MET A 72 19.01 -8.88 -3.34
N THR A 73 18.46 -9.87 -2.64
CA THR A 73 17.08 -10.33 -2.80
C THR A 73 16.07 -9.31 -2.30
N PHE A 74 16.41 -8.54 -1.26
CA PHE A 74 15.57 -7.47 -0.75
C PHE A 74 15.45 -6.28 -1.71
N GLU A 75 16.57 -5.79 -2.24
CA GLU A 75 16.60 -4.60 -3.12
C GLU A 75 15.96 -4.83 -4.51
N ASN A 76 15.89 -6.09 -4.96
CA ASN A 76 15.35 -6.46 -6.28
C ASN A 76 13.89 -6.96 -6.24
N ALA A 77 13.24 -6.92 -5.09
CA ALA A 77 11.86 -7.36 -4.89
C ALA A 77 10.83 -6.29 -5.29
#